data_AF-A0A974DCM3-F1
#
_entry.id   AF-A0A974DCM3-F1
#
_cell.length_a   1.000
_cell.length_b   1.000
_cell.length_c   1.000
_cell.angle_alpha   90.00
_cell.angle_beta   90.00
_cell.angle_gamma   90.00
#
_symmetry.space_group_name_H-M   'P 1'
#
loop_
_entity.id
_entity.type
_entity.pdbx_description
1 polymer ?
#
loop_
_entity_poly.entity_id
_entity_poly.type
_entity_poly.pdbx_seq_one_letter_code
_entity_poly.pdbx_strand_id
1 'polypeptide(L)'
;YGACYQELASELKKHVPEAVITGGVGRTGSFEITVNGDLIFSKLECGGFPYGEDIVEIVMKMKQGKSAEKATRNKKTCSIQ
;
A
#
# COMPACT_ATOMS: atom_id res chain seq x y z
N TYR A 1 0.99 3.05 15.48
CA TYR A 1 0.57 2.22 14.32
C TYR A 1 -0.74 2.68 13.67
N GLY A 2 -1.47 3.71 14.15
CA GLY A 2 -2.78 4.08 13.60
C GLY A 2 -2.81 5.18 12.51
N ALA A 3 -1.94 6.18 12.58
CA ALA A 3 -2.05 7.39 11.75
C ALA A 3 -1.92 7.11 10.23
N CYS A 4 -0.84 6.45 9.78
CA CYS A 4 -0.64 6.18 8.36
C CYS A 4 -1.71 5.26 7.76
N TYR A 5 -2.24 4.30 8.52
CA TYR A 5 -3.33 3.44 8.07
C TYR A 5 -4.62 4.26 7.87
N GLN A 6 -4.97 5.12 8.83
CA GLN A 6 -6.17 5.94 8.74
C GLN A 6 -6.10 6.96 7.60
N GLU A 7 -4.91 7.55 7.37
CA GLU A 7 -4.69 8.47 6.25
C GLU A 7 -4.89 7.76 4.90
N LEU A 8 -4.18 6.64 4.70
CA LEU A 8 -4.29 5.83 3.49
C LEU A 8 -5.71 5.34 3.27
N ALA A 9 -6.38 4.85 4.33
CA ALA A 9 -7.76 4.38 4.24
C ALA A 9 -8.73 5.51 3.86
N SER A 10 -8.52 6.72 4.38
CA SER A 10 -9.34 7.88 4.03
C SER A 10 -9.16 8.29 2.58
N GLU A 11 -7.93 8.26 2.08
CA GLU A 11 -7.63 8.58 0.68
C GLU A 11 -8.17 7.53 -0.29
N LEU A 12 -7.97 6.25 0.02
CA LEU A 12 -8.57 5.13 -0.72
C LEU A 12 -10.09 5.22 -0.74
N LYS A 13 -10.75 5.57 0.37
CA LYS A 13 -12.22 5.77 0.38
C LYS A 13 -12.68 6.93 -0.49
N LYS A 14 -11.91 8.01 -0.59
CA LYS A 14 -12.25 9.15 -1.47
C LYS A 14 -12.21 8.75 -2.95
N HIS A 15 -11.20 7.96 -3.32
CA HIS A 15 -10.97 7.55 -4.69
C HIS A 15 -11.76 6.30 -5.11
N VAL A 16 -11.94 5.37 -4.16
CA VAL A 16 -12.62 4.09 -4.35
C VAL A 16 -13.54 3.85 -3.14
N PRO A 17 -14.73 4.47 -3.09
CA PRO A 17 -15.63 4.36 -1.96
C PRO A 17 -16.18 2.93 -1.76
N GLU A 18 -16.17 2.12 -2.81
CA GLU A 18 -16.57 0.71 -2.78
C GLU A 18 -15.47 -0.22 -2.24
N ALA A 19 -14.23 0.27 -2.07
CA ALA A 19 -13.13 -0.55 -1.58
C ALA A 19 -13.27 -0.79 -0.07
N VAL A 20 -13.24 -2.07 0.32
CA VAL A 20 -13.21 -2.48 1.72
C VAL A 20 -11.76 -2.47 2.20
N ILE A 21 -11.41 -1.50 3.04
CA ILE A 21 -10.07 -1.39 3.62
C ILE A 21 -10.08 -2.08 4.98
N THR A 22 -9.34 -3.18 5.09
CA THR A 22 -9.14 -3.91 6.35
C THR A 22 -7.70 -3.79 6.82
N GLY A 23 -7.50 -3.32 8.04
CA GLY A 23 -6.20 -3.23 8.69
C GLY A 23 -6.06 -4.34 9.72
N GLY A 24 -5.21 -5.32 9.43
CA GLY A 24 -4.80 -6.33 10.41
C GLY A 24 -3.48 -5.94 11.08
N VAL A 25 -3.37 -6.17 12.39
CA VAL A 25 -2.07 -6.06 13.07
C VAL A 25 -1.30 -7.34 12.75
N GLY A 26 -0.42 -7.27 11.75
CA GLY A 26 0.46 -8.39 11.37
C GLY A 26 1.65 -8.56 12.30
N ARG A 27 2.67 -9.29 11.83
CA ARG A 27 3.95 -9.47 12.52
C ARG A 27 4.58 -8.09 12.80
N THR A 28 5.01 -7.84 14.04
CA THR A 28 5.64 -6.58 14.45
C THR A 28 6.73 -6.14 13.46
N GLY A 29 6.57 -4.95 12.88
CA GLY A 29 7.51 -4.36 11.91
C GLY A 29 7.13 -4.52 10.43
N SER A 30 6.21 -5.44 10.11
CA SER A 30 5.76 -5.71 8.73
C SER A 30 4.56 -4.83 8.37
N PHE A 31 4.48 -4.44 7.10
CA PHE A 31 3.33 -3.71 6.56
C PHE A 31 3.09 -4.20 5.14
N GLU A 32 1.99 -4.91 4.95
CA GLU A 32 1.64 -5.58 3.72
C GLU A 32 0.28 -5.06 3.28
N ILE A 33 0.16 -4.74 2.00
CA ILE A 33 -1.09 -4.25 1.41
C ILE A 33 -1.51 -5.26 0.34
N THR A 34 -2.72 -5.78 0.52
CA THR A 34 -3.31 -6.78 -0.35
C THR A 34 -4.59 -6.24 -0.95
N VAL A 35 -4.77 -6.38 -2.27
CA VAL A 35 -5.94 -5.89 -3.01
C VAL A 35 -6.51 -7.05 -3.80
N ASN A 36 -7.78 -7.40 -3.56
CA ASN A 36 -8.41 -8.59 -4.17
C ASN A 36 -7.68 -9.93 -3.92
N GLY A 37 -6.85 -10.02 -2.87
CA GLY A 37 -6.04 -11.21 -2.57
C GLY A 37 -4.62 -11.17 -3.14
N ASP A 38 -4.29 -10.17 -3.98
CA ASP A 38 -2.95 -9.97 -4.51
C ASP A 38 -2.14 -9.01 -3.63
N LEU A 39 -0.95 -9.44 -3.21
CA LEU A 39 0.00 -8.61 -2.46
C LEU A 39 0.62 -7.58 -3.40
N ILE A 40 0.15 -6.33 -3.32
CA ILE A 40 0.64 -5.23 -4.16
C ILE A 40 1.83 -4.49 -3.54
N PHE A 41 2.00 -4.59 -2.22
CA PHE A 41 3.07 -3.92 -1.50
C PHE A 41 3.50 -4.70 -0.26
N SER A 42 4.80 -4.80 -0.06
CA SER A 42 5.41 -5.32 1.16
C SER A 42 6.50 -4.39 1.64
N LYS A 43 6.32 -3.83 2.84
CA LYS A 43 7.33 -3.00 3.51
C LYS A 43 8.62 -3.76 3.78
N LEU A 44 8.57 -5.08 3.99
CA LEU A 44 9.79 -5.88 4.18
C LEU A 44 10.62 -5.96 2.90
N GLU A 45 9.97 -6.09 1.75
CA GLU A 45 10.65 -6.12 0.45
C GLU A 45 11.13 -4.72 0.02
N CYS A 46 10.27 -3.71 0.22
CA CYS A 46 10.60 -2.34 -0.14
C CYS A 46 11.58 -1.70 0.85
N GLY A 47 11.54 -2.02 2.15
CA GLY A 47 12.37 -1.39 3.18
C GLY A 47 11.85 -0.01 3.62
N GLY A 48 10.62 0.36 3.27
CA GLY A 48 10.02 1.65 3.59
C GLY A 48 8.49 1.62 3.62
N PHE A 49 7.89 2.67 4.16
CA PHE A 49 6.43 2.86 4.05
C PHE A 49 6.06 3.35 2.63
N PRO A 50 4.95 2.86 2.07
CA PRO A 50 4.46 3.36 0.80
C PRO A 50 3.83 4.74 0.99
N TYR A 51 3.73 5.51 -0.10
CA TYR A 51 2.97 6.75 -0.13
C TYR A 51 1.48 6.44 -0.35
N GLY A 52 0.60 7.23 0.28
CA GLY A 52 -0.85 7.08 0.14
C GLY A 52 -1.30 7.07 -1.33
N GLU A 53 -0.83 8.07 -2.06
CA GLU A 53 -1.11 8.30 -3.48
C GLU A 53 -0.68 7.12 -4.37
N ASP A 54 0.49 6.52 -4.11
CA ASP A 54 1.04 5.40 -4.90
C ASP A 54 0.15 4.16 -4.75
N ILE A 55 -0.30 3.88 -3.53
CA ILE A 55 -1.24 2.78 -3.25
C ILE A 55 -2.60 3.06 -3.89
N VAL A 56 -3.09 4.29 -3.82
CA VAL A 56 -4.36 4.68 -4.45
C VAL A 56 -4.28 4.47 -5.97
N GLU A 57 -3.19 4.88 -6.61
CA GLU A 57 -2.98 4.68 -8.04
C GLU A 57 -2.97 3.18 -8.41
N ILE A 58 -2.26 2.36 -7.64
CA ILE A 58 -2.20 0.91 -7.87
C ILE A 58 -3.57 0.26 -7.69
N VAL A 59 -4.30 0.62 -6.63
CA VAL A 59 -5.66 0.13 -6.39
C VAL A 59 -6.59 0.55 -7.53
N MET A 60 -6.48 1.78 -8.03
CA MET A 60 -7.26 2.23 -9.19
C MET A 60 -6.92 1.46 -10.48
N LYS A 61 -5.64 1.19 -10.72
CA LYS A 61 -5.18 0.40 -11.87
C LYS A 61 -5.72 -1.03 -11.79
N MET A 62 -5.63 -1.67 -10.61
CA MET A 62 -6.22 -2.98 -10.34
C MET A 62 -7.72 -2.99 -10.55
N LYS A 63 -8.44 -1.96 -10.06
CA LYS A 63 -9.89 -1.85 -10.24
C LYS A 63 -10.27 -1.76 -11.73
N GLN A 64 -9.45 -1.11 -12.54
CA GLN A 64 -9.65 -1.03 -14.00
C GLN A 64 -9.24 -2.31 -14.76
N GLY A 65 -8.81 -3.38 -14.07
CA GLY A 65 -8.35 -4.62 -14.70
C GLY A 65 -6.95 -4.52 -15.32
N LYS A 66 -6.18 -3.48 -15.00
CA LYS A 66 -4.75 -3.42 -15.34
C LYS A 66 -3.95 -4.13 -14.25
N SER A 67 -2.93 -4.89 -14.66
CA SER A 67 -2.02 -5.58 -13.74
C SER A 67 -1.46 -4.59 -12.71
N ALA A 68 -1.64 -4.86 -11.41
CA ALA A 68 -0.85 -4.16 -10.40
C ALA A 68 0.62 -4.47 -10.64
N GLU A 69 1.34 -3.49 -11.14
CA GLU A 69 2.77 -3.47 -10.91
C GLU A 69 2.96 -3.29 -9.40
N LYS A 70 3.68 -4.22 -8.77
CA LYS A 70 4.04 -4.13 -7.35
C LYS A 70 4.66 -2.75 -7.10
N ALA A 71 4.21 -2.05 -6.05
CA ALA A 71 4.83 -0.78 -5.70
C ALA A 71 6.30 -1.04 -5.34
N THR A 72 7.19 -0.69 -6.27
CA THR A 72 8.64 -0.76 -6.11
C THR A 72 9.20 0.58 -5.64
N ARG A 73 8.41 1.66 -5.73
CA ARG A 73 8.71 2.97 -5.18
C ARG A 73 8.52 2.96 -3.67
N ASN A 74 9.63 3.09 -2.98
CA ASN A 74 9.67 3.29 -1.54
C ASN A 74 10.82 4.27 -1.24
N LYS A 75 10.78 4.96 -0.10
CA LYS A 75 11.88 5.82 0.35
C LYS A 75 13.11 4.96 0.71
N LYS A 76 13.87 4.47 -0.29
CA LYS A 76 15.25 4.00 -0.07
C LYS A 76 16.16 5.22 -0.10
N THR A 77 16.56 5.72 1.06
CA THR A 77 17.90 6.31 1.15
C THR A 77 18.86 5.13 1.39
N CYS A 78 19.39 4.57 0.31
CA CYS A 78 20.48 3.62 0.39
C CYS A 78 21.75 4.36 -0.05
N SER A 79 22.34 5.10 0.88
CA SER A 79 23.77 5.39 0.81
C SER A 79 24.48 4.09 1.19
N ILE A 80 25.04 3.41 0.19
CA ILE A 80 26.01 2.34 0.43
C ILE A 80 27.23 3.02 1.09
N GLN A 81 27.59 2.57 2.29
CA GLN A 81 28.84 2.93 2.97
C GLN A 81 29.98 2.03 2.49
#